data_AF-A0A2T2Y8Q1-F1
#
_entry.id   AF-A0A2T2Y8Q1-F1
#
_cell.length_a   1.000
_cell.length_b   1.000
_cell.length_c   1.000
_cell.angle_alpha   90.00
_cell.angle_beta   90.00
_cell.angle_gamma   90.00
#
_symmetry.space_group_name_H-M   'P 1'
#
loop_
_entity.id
_entity.type
_entity.pdbx_description
1 polymer ?
#
loop_
_entity_poly.entity_id
_entity_poly.type
_entity_poly.pdbx_seq_one_letter_code
_entity_poly.pdbx_strand_id
1 'polypeptide(L)'
;MRYKTIEDIEAAEFLISPPGETLSETMEAKGINQPELALRMGRPLKTINEILKGKASITPETALQLERVLGVPAAFWLERERNYQLELAEIREAREMLEVKDWVLQFPLKEMKELGWISFTDGVVDKVNSILTFFSVSDKKAFDNYYHQSTYATAFRLSAAKKKNPYAVAAWLRQGELQAAEIKAPCYDTKSFRNALETIKELMANEQDTFFNQLQNICLKAGVKVVHTPCLPNSPACGSTRWINDSPLVQLSNRYKRNDIFWFTFFHEAGHILLHGKKDVFIEGLEYTDEGLEKEKEADEFSKKWTLTPKQEQEIMAEFPLTVEKIKAFARKYTTLPALIIGRLANQGLLHHSEGWTHGLFRKISFE
;
A
#
# COMPACT_ATOMS: atom_id res chain seq x y z
N MET A 1 13.93 -10.00 12.86
CA MET A 1 15.23 -9.35 13.16
C MET A 1 15.91 -10.06 14.33
N ARG A 2 17.25 -10.10 14.37
CA ARG A 2 18.04 -10.76 15.43
C ARG A 2 17.96 -10.04 16.77
N TYR A 3 18.02 -8.71 16.75
CA TYR A 3 17.92 -7.85 17.94
C TYR A 3 16.55 -7.19 18.00
N LYS A 4 15.89 -7.25 19.16
CA LYS A 4 14.49 -6.81 19.30
C LYS A 4 14.27 -5.80 20.41
N THR A 5 15.14 -5.78 21.43
CA THR A 5 15.05 -4.85 22.56
C THR A 5 16.34 -4.04 22.73
N ILE A 6 16.31 -3.05 23.62
CA ILE A 6 17.50 -2.27 23.98
C ILE A 6 18.51 -3.18 24.66
N GLU A 7 18.06 -4.09 25.52
CA GLU A 7 18.92 -5.04 26.21
C GLU A 7 19.61 -6.01 25.24
N ASP A 8 18.90 -6.49 24.21
CA ASP A 8 19.51 -7.31 23.15
C ASP A 8 20.62 -6.55 22.42
N ILE A 9 20.38 -5.27 22.13
CA ILE A 9 21.30 -4.39 21.43
C ILE A 9 22.54 -4.11 22.29
N GLU A 10 22.35 -3.73 23.55
CA GLU A 10 23.46 -3.44 24.48
C GLU A 10 24.30 -4.70 24.74
N ALA A 11 23.67 -5.87 24.87
CA ALA A 11 24.37 -7.14 24.97
C ALA A 11 25.18 -7.44 23.69
N ALA A 12 24.60 -7.20 22.51
CA ALA A 12 25.28 -7.40 21.25
C ALA A 12 26.46 -6.44 21.05
N GLU A 13 26.27 -5.15 21.38
CA GLU A 13 27.34 -4.13 21.33
C GLU A 13 28.48 -4.44 22.31
N PHE A 14 28.18 -5.05 23.45
CA PHE A 14 29.20 -5.50 24.40
C PHE A 14 29.96 -6.75 23.91
N LEU A 15 29.28 -7.68 23.23
CA LEU A 15 29.85 -8.95 22.79
C LEU A 15 30.53 -8.89 21.41
N ILE A 16 30.17 -7.91 20.58
CA ILE A 16 30.67 -7.84 19.21
C ILE A 16 32.16 -7.49 19.22
N SER A 17 32.96 -8.41 18.68
CA SER A 17 34.42 -8.25 18.60
C SER A 17 34.82 -7.88 17.16
N PRO A 18 35.59 -6.79 16.94
CA PRO A 18 36.11 -6.45 15.63
C PRO A 18 37.15 -7.48 15.14
N PRO A 19 37.32 -7.64 13.81
CA PRO A 19 38.36 -8.50 13.24
C PRO A 19 39.77 -8.14 13.73
N GLY A 20 39.98 -6.88 14.12
CA GLY A 20 41.20 -6.37 14.73
C GLY A 20 41.62 -7.08 16.01
N GLU A 21 40.70 -7.56 16.85
CA GLU A 21 41.04 -8.33 18.05
C GLU A 21 41.60 -9.70 17.67
N THR A 22 40.93 -10.41 16.75
CA THR A 22 41.43 -11.68 16.19
C THR A 22 42.79 -11.50 15.49
N LEU A 23 43.00 -10.36 14.82
CA LEU A 23 44.30 -10.01 14.25
C LEU A 23 45.36 -9.83 15.34
N SER A 24 45.04 -9.13 16.44
CA SER A 24 45.95 -8.95 17.58
C SER A 24 46.38 -10.28 18.19
N GLU A 25 45.42 -11.18 18.45
CA GLU A 25 45.70 -12.53 18.97
C GLU A 25 46.59 -13.33 18.01
N THR A 26 46.33 -13.24 16.70
CA THR A 26 47.13 -13.92 15.69
C THR A 26 48.56 -13.36 15.62
N MET A 27 48.71 -12.04 15.76
CA MET A 27 50.01 -11.38 15.82
C MET A 27 50.81 -11.83 17.04
N GLU A 28 50.18 -11.88 18.22
CA GLU A 28 50.78 -12.37 19.45
C GLU A 28 51.23 -13.83 19.33
N ALA A 29 50.37 -14.71 18.78
CA ALA A 29 50.70 -16.11 18.55
C ALA A 29 51.88 -16.30 17.57
N LYS A 30 52.10 -15.36 16.65
CA LYS A 30 53.22 -15.35 15.70
C LYS A 30 54.45 -14.59 16.20
N GLY A 31 54.36 -13.93 17.36
CA GLY A 31 55.41 -13.10 17.92
C GLY A 31 55.71 -11.84 17.10
N ILE A 32 54.73 -11.32 16.34
CA ILE A 32 54.89 -10.15 15.46
C ILE A 32 54.23 -8.94 16.12
N ASN A 33 54.94 -7.82 16.24
CA ASN A 33 54.37 -6.56 16.74
C ASN A 33 53.80 -5.68 15.60
N GLN A 34 53.05 -4.63 15.95
CA GLN A 34 52.36 -3.77 14.96
C GLN A 34 53.31 -3.07 13.98
N PRO A 35 54.44 -2.46 14.41
CA PRO A 35 55.45 -1.91 13.48
C PRO A 35 56.00 -2.95 12.51
N GLU A 36 56.28 -4.15 12.98
CA GLU A 36 56.80 -5.23 12.16
C GLU A 36 55.75 -5.73 11.15
N LEU A 37 54.50 -5.91 11.57
CA LEU A 37 53.41 -6.27 10.66
C LEU A 37 53.24 -5.22 9.56
N ALA A 38 53.24 -3.94 9.93
CA ALA A 38 53.15 -2.82 8.99
C ALA A 38 54.27 -2.86 7.95
N LEU A 39 55.51 -3.09 8.40
CA LEU A 39 56.67 -3.21 7.52
C LEU A 39 56.54 -4.41 6.57
N ARG A 40 56.20 -5.60 7.10
CA ARG A 40 56.05 -6.83 6.30
C ARG A 40 54.91 -6.75 5.28
N MET A 41 53.84 -6.04 5.60
CA MET A 41 52.71 -5.81 4.69
C MET A 41 52.93 -4.66 3.70
N GLY A 42 53.97 -3.84 3.91
CA GLY A 42 54.18 -2.61 3.15
C GLY A 42 53.06 -1.58 3.35
N ARG A 43 52.49 -1.51 4.56
CA ARG A 43 51.39 -0.59 4.92
C ARG A 43 51.82 0.42 5.97
N PRO A 44 51.21 1.63 6.00
CA PRO A 44 51.41 2.56 7.11
C PRO A 44 51.02 1.92 8.45
N LEU A 45 51.82 2.14 9.49
CA LEU A 45 51.51 1.68 10.84
C LEU A 45 50.14 2.18 11.32
N LYS A 46 49.75 3.40 10.90
CA LYS A 46 48.43 3.96 11.17
C LYS A 46 47.29 3.05 10.68
N THR A 47 47.43 2.48 9.48
CA THR A 47 46.42 1.58 8.91
C THR A 47 46.29 0.29 9.73
N ILE A 48 47.41 -0.29 10.17
CA ILE A 48 47.39 -1.46 11.06
C ILE A 48 46.69 -1.12 12.37
N ASN A 49 47.01 0.04 12.96
CA ASN A 49 46.38 0.51 14.20
C ASN A 49 44.87 0.74 14.05
N GLU A 50 44.43 1.24 12.89
CA GLU A 50 43.01 1.45 12.61
C GLU A 50 42.27 0.13 12.41
N ILE A 51 42.89 -0.87 11.74
CA ILE A 51 42.32 -2.22 11.60
C ILE A 51 42.19 -2.88 12.97
N LEU A 52 43.24 -2.83 13.80
CA LEU A 52 43.23 -3.40 15.15
C LEU A 52 42.15 -2.79 16.05
N LYS A 53 41.83 -1.51 15.85
CA LYS A 53 40.76 -0.80 16.56
C LYS A 53 39.37 -0.94 15.93
N GLY A 54 39.22 -1.74 14.87
CA GLY A 54 37.96 -1.88 14.13
C GLY A 54 37.52 -0.61 13.38
N LYS A 55 38.42 0.36 13.20
CA LYS A 55 38.13 1.63 12.50
C LYS A 55 38.36 1.55 11.00
N ALA A 56 39.22 0.63 10.55
CA ALA A 56 39.45 0.34 9.14
C ALA A 56 39.10 -1.13 8.88
N SER A 57 38.41 -1.39 7.77
CA SER A 57 38.02 -2.73 7.37
C SER A 57 39.17 -3.50 6.74
N ILE A 58 39.13 -4.83 6.89
CA ILE A 58 40.04 -5.72 6.17
C ILE A 58 39.51 -5.93 4.74
N THR A 59 40.10 -5.20 3.78
CA THR A 59 39.80 -5.37 2.34
C THR A 59 40.41 -6.67 1.77
N PRO A 60 39.99 -7.15 0.58
CA PRO A 60 40.60 -8.30 -0.08
C PRO A 60 42.13 -8.21 -0.24
N GLU A 61 42.65 -7.03 -0.58
CA GLU A 61 44.09 -6.81 -0.71
C GLU A 61 44.79 -6.92 0.65
N THR A 62 44.16 -6.39 1.70
CA THR A 62 44.66 -6.48 3.08
C THR A 62 44.67 -7.93 3.54
N ALA A 63 43.60 -8.69 3.28
CA ALA A 63 43.49 -10.09 3.63
C ALA A 63 44.58 -10.97 2.95
N LEU A 64 44.86 -10.74 1.66
CA LEU A 64 45.93 -11.44 0.94
C LEU A 64 47.33 -11.14 1.52
N GLN A 65 47.56 -9.91 1.99
CA GLN A 65 48.81 -9.55 2.65
C GLN A 65 48.91 -10.18 4.04
N LEU A 66 47.82 -10.17 4.82
CA LEU A 66 47.77 -10.86 6.12
C LEU A 66 48.03 -12.35 5.97
N GLU A 67 47.49 -13.00 4.93
CA GLU A 67 47.75 -14.41 4.65
C GLU A 67 49.24 -14.68 4.41
N ARG A 68 49.89 -13.86 3.59
CA ARG A 68 51.33 -14.02 3.32
C ARG A 68 52.20 -13.83 4.56
N VAL A 69 51.81 -12.92 5.46
CA VAL A 69 52.62 -12.57 6.64
C VAL A 69 52.34 -13.49 7.83
N LEU A 70 51.07 -13.83 8.07
CA LEU A 70 50.63 -14.57 9.25
C LEU A 70 50.33 -16.05 8.96
N GLY A 71 50.17 -16.43 7.68
CA GLY A 71 49.84 -17.78 7.26
C GLY A 71 48.38 -18.18 7.50
N VAL A 72 47.50 -17.21 7.78
CA VAL A 72 46.05 -17.43 7.95
C VAL A 72 45.33 -17.07 6.65
N PRO A 73 44.52 -17.97 6.06
CA PRO A 73 43.91 -17.75 4.75
C PRO A 73 43.16 -16.42 4.61
N ALA A 74 43.28 -15.72 3.48
CA ALA A 74 42.60 -14.46 3.21
C ALA A 74 41.07 -14.59 3.36
N ALA A 75 40.52 -15.74 2.97
CA ALA A 75 39.09 -16.03 3.09
C ALA A 75 38.60 -15.98 4.56
N PHE A 76 39.43 -16.40 5.52
CA PHE A 76 39.09 -16.32 6.94
C PHE A 76 38.91 -14.86 7.39
N TRP A 77 39.85 -13.99 7.01
CA TRP A 77 39.79 -12.58 7.37
C TRP A 77 38.59 -11.86 6.75
N LEU A 78 38.30 -12.14 5.48
CA LEU A 78 37.15 -11.57 4.78
C LEU A 78 35.83 -12.04 5.40
N GLU A 79 35.73 -13.31 5.78
CA GLU A 79 34.54 -13.83 6.44
C GLU A 79 34.36 -13.21 7.83
N ARG A 80 35.45 -13.03 8.58
CA ARG A 80 35.42 -12.36 9.88
C ARG A 80 34.98 -10.89 9.77
N GLU A 81 35.50 -10.17 8.77
CA GLU A 81 35.09 -8.79 8.45
C GLU A 81 33.63 -8.74 8.03
N ARG A 82 33.19 -9.61 7.13
CA ARG A 82 31.80 -9.68 6.66
C ARG A 82 30.83 -9.89 7.81
N ASN A 83 31.11 -10.86 8.69
CA ASN A 83 30.26 -11.15 9.85
C ASN A 83 30.20 -9.95 10.80
N TYR A 84 31.34 -9.32 11.10
CA TYR A 84 31.39 -8.13 11.95
C TYR A 84 30.59 -6.96 11.37
N GLN A 85 30.78 -6.64 10.09
CA GLN A 85 30.09 -5.52 9.44
C GLN A 85 28.58 -5.75 9.33
N LEU A 86 28.16 -6.99 9.04
CA LEU A 86 26.74 -7.34 9.01
C LEU A 86 26.12 -7.20 10.41
N GLU A 87 26.79 -7.73 11.43
CA GLU A 87 26.30 -7.65 12.82
C GLU A 87 26.21 -6.19 13.30
N LEU A 88 27.21 -5.35 13.02
CA LEU A 88 27.15 -3.91 13.28
C LEU A 88 25.97 -3.22 12.58
N ALA A 89 25.71 -3.58 11.32
CA ALA A 89 24.62 -3.00 10.55
C ALA A 89 23.26 -3.40 11.14
N GLU A 90 23.07 -4.68 11.49
CA GLU A 90 21.85 -5.18 12.12
C GLU A 90 21.60 -4.54 13.50
N ILE A 91 22.65 -4.34 14.30
CA ILE A 91 22.58 -3.64 15.59
C ILE A 91 22.10 -2.20 15.40
N ARG A 92 22.73 -1.47 14.48
CA ARG A 92 22.36 -0.07 14.19
C ARG A 92 20.93 0.03 13.67
N GLU A 93 20.56 -0.84 12.74
CA GLU A 93 19.22 -0.86 12.17
C GLU A 93 18.15 -1.17 13.23
N ALA A 94 18.38 -2.16 14.09
CA ALA A 94 17.46 -2.46 15.19
C ALA A 94 17.28 -1.27 16.15
N ARG A 95 18.37 -0.54 16.44
CA ARG A 95 18.33 0.68 17.27
C ARG A 95 17.49 1.77 16.61
N GLU A 96 17.72 2.07 15.34
CA GLU A 96 16.94 3.04 14.56
C GLU A 96 15.45 2.66 14.49
N MET A 97 15.14 1.36 14.35
CA MET A 97 13.76 0.87 14.36
C MET A 97 13.06 1.08 15.70
N LEU A 98 13.77 0.95 16.84
CA LEU A 98 13.20 1.21 18.16
C LEU A 98 12.85 2.69 18.36
N GLU A 99 13.62 3.60 17.77
CA GLU A 99 13.38 5.05 17.87
C GLU A 99 12.10 5.50 17.15
N VAL A 100 11.66 4.76 16.12
CA VAL A 100 10.45 5.09 15.33
C VAL A 100 9.19 4.36 15.81
N LYS A 101 9.17 3.89 17.07
CA LYS A 101 8.02 3.22 17.68
C LYS A 101 6.71 3.99 17.50
N ASP A 102 6.71 5.29 17.77
CA ASP A 102 5.49 6.10 17.71
C ASP A 102 4.98 6.30 16.28
N TRP A 103 5.86 6.20 15.29
CA TRP A 103 5.47 6.23 13.88
C TRP A 103 4.74 4.96 13.47
N VAL A 104 5.28 3.77 13.82
CA VAL A 104 4.65 2.50 13.44
C VAL A 104 3.29 2.30 14.10
N LEU A 105 3.08 2.85 15.30
CA LEU A 105 1.79 2.80 16.01
C LEU A 105 0.68 3.65 15.38
N GLN A 106 1.01 4.51 14.40
CA GLN A 106 0.00 5.28 13.66
C GLN A 106 -0.73 4.44 12.60
N PHE A 107 -0.19 3.29 12.22
CA PHE A 107 -0.82 2.35 11.30
C PHE A 107 -1.85 1.45 12.02
N PRO A 108 -2.93 1.03 11.34
CA PRO A 108 -3.89 0.05 11.87
C PRO A 108 -3.31 -1.37 11.82
N LEU A 109 -2.25 -1.61 12.60
CA LEU A 109 -1.43 -2.84 12.55
C LEU A 109 -2.23 -4.11 12.81
N LYS A 110 -3.20 -4.04 13.75
CA LYS A 110 -4.01 -5.19 14.13
C LYS A 110 -4.88 -5.63 12.95
N GLU A 111 -5.57 -4.68 12.32
CA GLU A 111 -6.48 -4.94 11.22
C GLU A 111 -5.72 -5.35 9.96
N MET A 112 -4.57 -4.72 9.68
CA MET A 112 -3.69 -5.15 8.58
C MET A 112 -3.19 -6.59 8.77
N LYS A 113 -2.92 -7.01 10.02
CA LYS A 113 -2.53 -8.39 10.35
C LYS A 113 -3.71 -9.36 10.23
N GLU A 114 -4.89 -9.00 10.73
CA GLU A 114 -6.12 -9.81 10.62
C GLU A 114 -6.54 -10.02 9.15
N LEU A 115 -6.32 -9.02 8.29
CA LEU A 115 -6.55 -9.10 6.84
C LEU A 115 -5.40 -9.80 6.08
N GLY A 116 -4.34 -10.22 6.77
CA GLY A 116 -3.20 -10.93 6.17
C GLY A 116 -2.27 -10.06 5.31
N TRP A 117 -2.34 -8.72 5.42
CA TRP A 117 -1.50 -7.81 4.62
C TRP A 117 -0.07 -7.74 5.16
N ILE A 118 0.08 -7.91 6.46
CA ILE A 118 1.36 -7.87 7.17
C ILE A 118 1.45 -8.99 8.20
N SER A 119 2.67 -9.36 8.56
CA SER A 119 2.94 -10.35 9.61
C SER A 119 4.08 -9.87 10.51
N PHE A 120 3.86 -9.97 11.82
CA PHE A 120 4.85 -9.60 12.84
C PHE A 120 4.59 -10.32 14.16
N THR A 121 5.66 -10.47 14.95
CA THR A 121 5.63 -10.75 16.39
C THR A 121 5.51 -9.43 17.17
N ASP A 122 4.98 -9.44 18.40
CA ASP A 122 4.54 -8.21 19.10
C ASP A 122 5.62 -7.16 19.44
N GLY A 123 6.89 -7.46 19.16
CA GLY A 123 8.02 -6.54 19.30
C GLY A 123 7.95 -5.33 18.34
N VAL A 124 8.50 -4.20 18.78
CA VAL A 124 8.51 -2.94 18.00
C VAL A 124 9.30 -3.12 16.71
N VAL A 125 10.51 -3.70 16.79
CA VAL A 125 11.38 -3.93 15.62
C VAL A 125 10.67 -4.76 14.55
N ASP A 126 9.99 -5.84 14.95
CA ASP A 126 9.28 -6.70 14.00
C ASP A 126 8.09 -5.98 13.35
N LYS A 127 7.37 -5.13 14.10
CA LYS A 127 6.29 -4.28 13.55
C LYS A 127 6.83 -3.27 12.53
N VAL A 128 7.91 -2.58 12.87
CA VAL A 128 8.56 -1.60 11.99
C VAL A 128 9.03 -2.27 10.71
N ASN A 129 9.76 -3.38 10.83
CA ASN A 129 10.23 -4.14 9.67
C ASN A 129 9.08 -4.64 8.77
N SER A 130 7.98 -5.10 9.38
CA SER A 130 6.79 -5.54 8.64
C SER A 130 6.18 -4.42 7.80
N ILE A 131 6.08 -3.21 8.37
CA ILE A 131 5.59 -2.02 7.66
C ILE A 131 6.57 -1.58 6.57
N LEU A 132 7.86 -1.48 6.86
CA LEU A 132 8.88 -1.11 5.86
C LEU A 132 8.88 -2.08 4.67
N THR A 133 8.77 -3.39 4.93
CA THR A 133 8.67 -4.43 3.90
C THR A 133 7.40 -4.27 3.06
N PHE A 134 6.24 -4.11 3.72
CA PHE A 134 4.94 -3.95 3.06
C PHE A 134 4.91 -2.74 2.10
N PHE A 135 5.47 -1.61 2.54
CA PHE A 135 5.61 -0.41 1.71
C PHE A 135 6.80 -0.47 0.74
N SER A 136 7.70 -1.43 0.90
CA SER A 136 8.94 -1.59 0.12
C SER A 136 9.84 -0.34 0.19
N VAL A 137 10.05 0.17 1.40
CA VAL A 137 10.88 1.34 1.71
C VAL A 137 11.95 0.99 2.75
N SER A 138 13.12 1.64 2.69
CA SER A 138 14.27 1.32 3.54
C SER A 138 14.08 1.74 5.01
N ASP A 139 13.38 2.84 5.24
CA ASP A 139 13.25 3.46 6.55
C ASP A 139 12.06 4.44 6.57
N LYS A 140 11.79 5.03 7.75
CA LYS A 140 10.73 6.03 7.93
C LYS A 140 10.92 7.25 7.03
N LYS A 141 12.15 7.73 6.84
CA LYS A 141 12.42 8.93 6.02
C LYS A 141 12.12 8.65 4.54
N ALA A 142 12.45 7.46 4.06
CA ALA A 142 12.09 7.00 2.73
C ALA A 142 10.56 6.89 2.56
N PHE A 143 9.86 6.35 3.57
CA PHE A 143 8.40 6.37 3.61
C PHE A 143 7.84 7.80 3.53
N ASP A 144 8.34 8.70 4.37
CA ASP A 144 7.88 10.09 4.41
C ASP A 144 8.12 10.78 3.05
N ASN A 145 9.31 10.65 2.47
CA ASN A 145 9.62 11.24 1.17
C ASN A 145 8.72 10.70 0.06
N TYR A 146 8.50 9.38 0.02
CA TYR A 146 7.64 8.79 -1.00
C TYR A 146 6.18 9.18 -0.78
N TYR A 147 5.59 8.95 0.39
CA TYR A 147 4.16 9.13 0.60
C TYR A 147 3.73 10.59 0.91
N HIS A 148 4.63 11.44 1.42
CA HIS A 148 4.32 12.86 1.67
C HIS A 148 4.69 13.79 0.52
N GLN A 149 5.57 13.40 -0.42
CA GLN A 149 6.00 14.30 -1.52
C GLN A 149 5.61 13.81 -2.93
N SER A 150 5.26 12.53 -3.12
CA SER A 150 4.85 12.01 -4.43
C SER A 150 3.35 12.22 -4.73
N THR A 151 2.80 11.52 -5.72
CA THR A 151 1.38 11.48 -6.08
C THR A 151 0.44 11.20 -4.89
N TYR A 152 0.95 10.54 -3.85
CA TYR A 152 0.24 10.28 -2.60
C TYR A 152 0.17 11.48 -1.63
N ALA A 153 1.00 12.50 -1.83
CA ALA A 153 1.08 13.70 -1.01
C ALA A 153 -0.25 14.44 -0.91
N THR A 154 -1.01 14.47 -2.00
CA THR A 154 -2.33 15.11 -2.06
C THR A 154 -3.29 14.35 -1.15
N ALA A 155 -3.46 13.05 -1.38
CA ALA A 155 -4.27 12.18 -0.52
C ALA A 155 -3.86 12.22 0.96
N PHE A 156 -2.56 12.17 1.24
CA PHE A 156 -2.01 12.16 2.59
C PHE A 156 -2.29 13.49 3.32
N ARG A 157 -2.01 14.64 2.69
CA ARG A 157 -2.27 15.97 3.28
C ARG A 157 -3.76 16.20 3.56
N LEU A 158 -4.62 15.80 2.64
CA LEU A 158 -6.07 16.00 2.74
C LEU A 158 -6.70 15.11 3.82
N SER A 159 -6.20 13.88 3.98
CA SER A 159 -6.64 13.01 5.08
C SER A 159 -6.20 13.55 6.46
N ALA A 160 -4.99 14.11 6.57
CA ALA A 160 -4.51 14.74 7.80
C ALA A 160 -5.38 15.94 8.23
N ALA A 161 -5.88 16.75 7.28
CA ALA A 161 -6.73 17.92 7.57
C ALA A 161 -8.09 17.56 8.21
N LYS A 162 -8.64 16.37 7.93
CA LYS A 162 -9.98 15.93 8.37
C LYS A 162 -9.98 14.99 9.59
N LYS A 163 -8.89 14.90 10.35
CA LYS A 163 -8.71 13.89 11.43
C LYS A 163 -8.88 12.44 10.95
N LYS A 164 -8.69 12.18 9.66
CA LYS A 164 -8.66 10.83 9.10
C LYS A 164 -7.25 10.27 9.30
N ASN A 165 -7.11 8.95 9.38
CA ASN A 165 -5.79 8.36 9.58
C ASN A 165 -5.04 8.28 8.23
N PRO A 166 -4.04 9.14 7.97
CA PRO A 166 -3.34 9.16 6.69
C PRO A 166 -2.54 7.87 6.44
N TYR A 167 -2.09 7.20 7.50
CA TYR A 167 -1.39 5.91 7.41
C TYR A 167 -2.32 4.76 7.03
N ALA A 168 -3.58 4.81 7.50
CA ALA A 168 -4.59 3.84 7.07
C ALA A 168 -4.93 4.01 5.58
N VAL A 169 -4.99 5.24 5.09
CA VAL A 169 -5.19 5.53 3.66
C VAL A 169 -3.98 5.05 2.84
N ALA A 170 -2.76 5.38 3.26
CA ALA A 170 -1.54 4.92 2.61
C ALA A 170 -1.46 3.38 2.55
N ALA A 171 -1.76 2.70 3.65
CA ALA A 171 -1.78 1.24 3.72
C ALA A 171 -2.83 0.63 2.79
N TRP A 172 -4.03 1.21 2.76
CA TRP A 172 -5.10 0.77 1.87
C TRP A 172 -4.69 0.94 0.39
N LEU A 173 -4.15 2.10 0.01
CA LEU A 173 -3.66 2.33 -1.36
C LEU A 173 -2.55 1.36 -1.74
N ARG A 174 -1.57 1.15 -0.84
CA ARG A 174 -0.48 0.20 -1.07
C ARG A 174 -1.00 -1.22 -1.29
N GLN A 175 -1.97 -1.67 -0.50
CA GLN A 175 -2.57 -2.99 -0.71
C GLN A 175 -3.23 -3.11 -2.09
N GLY A 176 -3.91 -2.06 -2.55
CA GLY A 176 -4.46 -2.04 -3.91
C GLY A 176 -3.40 -2.10 -5.01
N GLU A 177 -2.22 -1.50 -4.79
CA GLU A 177 -1.10 -1.64 -5.73
C GLU A 177 -0.58 -3.07 -5.79
N LEU A 178 -0.42 -3.73 -4.63
CA LEU A 178 0.03 -5.11 -4.55
C LEU A 178 -0.94 -6.06 -5.26
N GLN A 179 -2.25 -5.92 -5.00
CA GLN A 179 -3.29 -6.68 -5.71
C GLN A 179 -3.27 -6.41 -7.21
N ALA A 180 -3.08 -5.16 -7.63
CA ALA A 180 -3.01 -4.81 -9.04
C ALA A 180 -1.74 -5.34 -9.73
N ALA A 181 -0.63 -5.51 -9.00
CA ALA A 181 0.61 -6.07 -9.53
C ALA A 181 0.48 -7.55 -9.91
N GLU A 182 -0.38 -8.30 -9.22
CA GLU A 182 -0.69 -9.71 -9.53
C GLU A 182 -1.52 -9.85 -10.81
N ILE A 183 -2.24 -8.80 -11.21
CA ILE A 183 -3.10 -8.79 -12.40
C ILE A 183 -2.30 -8.34 -13.63
N LYS A 184 -2.16 -9.22 -14.62
CA LYS A 184 -1.60 -8.86 -15.94
C LYS A 184 -2.69 -8.25 -16.81
N ALA A 185 -2.50 -7.00 -17.22
CA ALA A 185 -3.44 -6.27 -18.08
C ALA A 185 -2.83 -6.00 -19.47
N PRO A 186 -3.63 -6.02 -20.55
CA PRO A 186 -3.23 -5.47 -21.83
C PRO A 186 -3.09 -3.94 -21.76
N CYS A 187 -2.56 -3.33 -22.82
CA CYS A 187 -2.55 -1.87 -22.94
C CYS A 187 -3.97 -1.31 -22.82
N TYR A 188 -4.11 -0.23 -22.05
CA TYR A 188 -5.39 0.44 -21.89
C TYR A 188 -5.90 1.01 -23.22
N ASP A 189 -7.17 0.72 -23.54
CA ASP A 189 -7.89 1.31 -24.66
C ASP A 189 -9.17 2.00 -24.18
N THR A 190 -9.19 3.33 -24.29
CA THR A 190 -10.32 4.19 -23.92
C THR A 190 -11.61 3.80 -24.64
N LYS A 191 -11.53 3.42 -25.91
CA LYS A 191 -12.73 3.10 -26.69
C LYS A 191 -13.32 1.76 -26.25
N SER A 192 -12.46 0.75 -26.06
CA SER A 192 -12.86 -0.53 -25.47
C SER A 192 -13.43 -0.37 -24.06
N PHE A 193 -12.84 0.48 -23.21
CA PHE A 193 -13.37 0.69 -21.86
C PHE A 193 -14.74 1.37 -21.88
N ARG A 194 -14.94 2.37 -22.74
CA ARG A 194 -16.26 3.01 -22.91
C ARG A 194 -17.33 2.00 -23.36
N ASN A 195 -16.99 1.10 -24.29
CA ASN A 195 -17.90 0.03 -24.72
C ASN A 195 -18.17 -0.98 -23.60
N ALA A 196 -17.14 -1.30 -22.80
CA ALA A 196 -17.25 -2.21 -21.67
C ALA A 196 -18.25 -1.71 -20.61
N LEU A 197 -18.39 -0.38 -20.44
CA LEU A 197 -19.37 0.20 -19.51
C LEU A 197 -20.83 -0.15 -19.87
N GLU A 198 -21.16 -0.32 -21.15
CA GLU A 198 -22.51 -0.78 -21.56
C GLU A 198 -22.77 -2.20 -21.07
N THR A 199 -21.81 -3.11 -21.25
CA THR A 199 -21.89 -4.48 -20.73
C THR A 199 -21.92 -4.50 -19.19
N ILE A 200 -21.18 -3.62 -18.54
CA ILE A 200 -21.18 -3.51 -17.08
C ILE A 200 -22.52 -2.98 -16.57
N LYS A 201 -23.19 -2.09 -17.31
CA LYS A 201 -24.54 -1.63 -16.96
C LYS A 201 -25.55 -2.78 -16.99
N GLU A 202 -25.46 -3.66 -17.97
CA GLU A 202 -26.28 -4.89 -18.02
C GLU A 202 -25.93 -5.85 -16.88
N LEU A 203 -24.65 -6.01 -16.56
CA LEU A 203 -24.18 -6.80 -15.43
C LEU A 203 -24.72 -6.27 -14.09
N MET A 204 -24.68 -4.96 -13.89
CA MET A 204 -25.24 -4.28 -12.72
C MET A 204 -26.75 -4.57 -12.61
N ALA A 205 -27.52 -4.38 -13.69
CA ALA A 205 -28.97 -4.58 -13.66
C ALA A 205 -29.36 -6.04 -13.36
N ASN A 206 -28.52 -7.00 -13.72
CA ASN A 206 -28.75 -8.44 -13.54
C ASN A 206 -27.92 -9.05 -12.40
N GLU A 207 -27.43 -8.24 -11.45
CA GLU A 207 -26.51 -8.62 -10.37
C GLU A 207 -26.71 -10.07 -9.85
N GLN A 208 -25.71 -10.91 -10.11
CA GLN A 208 -25.58 -12.30 -9.64
C GLN A 208 -24.38 -12.40 -8.68
N ASP A 209 -24.28 -13.48 -7.91
CA ASP A 209 -23.21 -13.65 -6.92
C ASP A 209 -21.79 -13.56 -7.53
N THR A 210 -21.61 -13.91 -8.80
CA THR A 210 -20.31 -13.86 -9.50
C THR A 210 -20.00 -12.51 -10.18
N PHE A 211 -20.82 -11.46 -9.94
CA PHE A 211 -20.72 -10.22 -10.70
C PHE A 211 -19.33 -9.57 -10.62
N PHE A 212 -18.63 -9.68 -9.48
CA PHE A 212 -17.34 -8.99 -9.32
C PHE A 212 -16.26 -9.59 -10.21
N ASN A 213 -16.19 -10.92 -10.32
CA ASN A 213 -15.27 -11.59 -11.25
C ASN A 213 -15.59 -11.22 -12.70
N GLN A 214 -16.87 -11.11 -13.04
CA GLN A 214 -17.29 -10.67 -14.37
C GLN A 214 -16.89 -9.20 -14.64
N LEU A 215 -17.10 -8.31 -13.66
CA LEU A 215 -16.68 -6.91 -13.71
C LEU A 215 -15.18 -6.79 -13.94
N GLN A 216 -14.37 -7.50 -13.14
CA GLN A 216 -12.91 -7.54 -13.29
C GLN A 216 -12.53 -8.00 -14.70
N ASN A 217 -13.12 -9.08 -15.20
CA ASN A 217 -12.82 -9.61 -16.53
C ASN A 217 -13.21 -8.65 -17.66
N ILE A 218 -14.35 -7.98 -17.56
CA ILE A 218 -14.81 -7.01 -18.56
C ILE A 218 -13.87 -5.80 -18.61
N CYS A 219 -13.52 -5.24 -17.44
CA CYS A 219 -12.59 -4.13 -17.32
C CYS A 219 -11.18 -4.50 -17.78
N LEU A 220 -10.70 -5.70 -17.42
CA LEU A 220 -9.36 -6.17 -17.74
C LEU A 220 -9.13 -6.29 -19.25
N LYS A 221 -10.15 -6.69 -20.01
CA LYS A 221 -10.08 -6.73 -21.50
C LYS A 221 -9.81 -5.35 -22.11
N ALA A 222 -10.21 -4.27 -21.44
CA ALA A 222 -9.95 -2.89 -21.86
C ALA A 222 -8.66 -2.32 -21.23
N GLY A 223 -7.90 -3.12 -20.48
CA GLY A 223 -6.68 -2.72 -19.78
C GLY A 223 -6.92 -2.02 -18.44
N VAL A 224 -8.15 -2.06 -17.89
CA VAL A 224 -8.48 -1.49 -16.58
C VAL A 224 -8.43 -2.58 -15.51
N LYS A 225 -7.58 -2.40 -14.50
CA LYS A 225 -7.52 -3.29 -13.35
C LYS A 225 -8.56 -2.84 -12.33
N VAL A 226 -9.39 -3.77 -11.85
CA VAL A 226 -10.34 -3.51 -10.77
C VAL A 226 -10.00 -4.43 -9.62
N VAL A 227 -9.82 -3.90 -8.42
CA VAL A 227 -9.51 -4.68 -7.22
C VAL A 227 -10.46 -4.31 -6.08
N HIS A 228 -10.77 -5.29 -5.25
CA HIS A 228 -11.44 -5.07 -3.98
C HIS A 228 -10.43 -5.15 -2.85
N THR A 229 -10.36 -4.09 -2.05
CA THR A 229 -9.48 -4.01 -0.89
C THR A 229 -10.30 -3.64 0.34
N PRO A 230 -10.46 -4.54 1.32
CA PRO A 230 -11.22 -4.25 2.53
C PRO A 230 -10.82 -2.94 3.19
N CYS A 231 -11.80 -2.16 3.66
CA CYS A 231 -11.55 -0.89 4.32
C CYS A 231 -10.84 -1.09 5.67
N LEU A 232 -9.76 -0.34 5.92
CA LEU A 232 -9.16 -0.23 7.25
C LEU A 232 -9.98 0.73 8.14
N PRO A 233 -9.95 0.58 9.48
CA PRO A 233 -10.60 1.53 10.38
C PRO A 233 -10.10 2.94 10.14
N ASN A 234 -11.01 3.92 10.18
CA ASN A 234 -10.72 5.33 9.93
C ASN A 234 -10.10 5.64 8.55
N SER A 235 -10.08 4.67 7.62
CA SER A 235 -9.91 4.94 6.19
C SER A 235 -11.27 5.37 5.62
N PRO A 236 -11.36 6.54 4.96
CA PRO A 236 -12.65 7.04 4.50
C PRO A 236 -13.04 6.51 3.13
N ALA A 237 -12.07 5.99 2.38
CA ALA A 237 -12.17 5.78 0.95
C ALA A 237 -13.16 4.67 0.61
N CYS A 238 -14.14 4.99 -0.22
CA CYS A 238 -15.08 4.03 -0.79
C CYS A 238 -14.54 3.49 -2.12
N GLY A 239 -13.89 4.37 -2.90
CA GLY A 239 -13.13 4.05 -4.09
C GLY A 239 -11.86 4.89 -4.23
N SER A 240 -10.98 4.47 -5.13
CA SER A 240 -9.92 5.32 -5.67
C SER A 240 -9.57 4.92 -7.09
N THR A 241 -9.13 5.92 -7.85
CA THR A 241 -8.64 5.78 -9.22
C THR A 241 -7.24 6.32 -9.32
N ARG A 242 -6.34 5.51 -9.90
CA ARG A 242 -4.95 5.91 -10.18
C ARG A 242 -4.36 5.12 -11.33
N TRP A 243 -3.29 5.64 -11.92
CA TRP A 243 -2.56 4.97 -12.99
C TRP A 243 -1.26 4.37 -12.46
N ILE A 244 -1.03 3.08 -12.74
CA ILE A 244 0.19 2.36 -12.38
C ILE A 244 0.80 1.82 -13.68
N ASN A 245 1.99 2.30 -14.05
CA ASN A 245 2.70 1.88 -15.27
C ASN A 245 1.78 1.90 -16.52
N ASP A 246 1.12 3.03 -16.76
CA ASP A 246 0.14 3.24 -17.85
C ASP A 246 -1.13 2.37 -17.82
N SER A 247 -1.34 1.58 -16.77
CA SER A 247 -2.57 0.81 -16.55
C SER A 247 -3.43 1.51 -15.50
N PRO A 248 -4.68 1.89 -15.80
CA PRO A 248 -5.58 2.44 -14.79
C PRO A 248 -6.02 1.34 -13.82
N LEU A 249 -6.08 1.72 -12.55
CA LEU A 249 -6.52 0.91 -11.43
C LEU A 249 -7.72 1.58 -10.77
N VAL A 250 -8.82 0.83 -10.68
CA VAL A 250 -9.95 1.11 -9.80
C VAL A 250 -9.83 0.23 -8.57
N GLN A 251 -9.72 0.84 -7.40
CA GLN A 251 -9.68 0.13 -6.13
C GLN A 251 -10.93 0.46 -5.32
N LEU A 252 -11.69 -0.57 -4.93
CA LEU A 252 -12.97 -0.43 -4.23
C LEU A 252 -12.89 -1.03 -2.83
N SER A 253 -13.46 -0.35 -1.82
CA SER A 253 -13.42 -0.84 -0.43
C SER A 253 -14.69 -1.54 0.03
N ASN A 254 -15.82 -1.29 -0.65
CA ASN A 254 -17.16 -1.75 -0.28
C ASN A 254 -17.51 -1.49 1.19
N ARG A 255 -17.07 -0.34 1.73
CA ARG A 255 -17.23 0.05 3.13
C ARG A 255 -18.65 -0.14 3.66
N TYR A 256 -19.66 0.20 2.86
CA TYR A 256 -21.06 0.16 3.25
C TYR A 256 -21.77 -1.16 2.95
N LYS A 257 -21.10 -2.09 2.26
CA LYS A 257 -21.65 -3.40 1.86
C LYS A 257 -23.04 -3.29 1.25
N ARG A 258 -23.30 -2.26 0.43
CA ARG A 258 -24.61 -1.99 -0.18
C ARG A 258 -24.42 -1.86 -1.68
N ASN A 259 -25.23 -2.58 -2.43
CA ASN A 259 -25.05 -2.72 -3.87
C ASN A 259 -25.22 -1.41 -4.66
N ASP A 260 -26.15 -0.55 -4.29
CA ASP A 260 -26.29 0.78 -4.89
C ASP A 260 -25.05 1.65 -4.70
N ILE A 261 -24.44 1.65 -3.50
CA ILE A 261 -23.25 2.44 -3.21
C ILE A 261 -22.06 1.89 -4.00
N PHE A 262 -21.89 0.57 -4.03
CA PHE A 262 -20.81 -0.07 -4.80
C PHE A 262 -20.86 0.33 -6.27
N TRP A 263 -22.02 0.19 -6.92
CA TRP A 263 -22.15 0.49 -8.35
C TRP A 263 -22.01 1.98 -8.64
N PHE A 264 -22.54 2.83 -7.77
CA PHE A 264 -22.34 4.27 -7.88
C PHE A 264 -20.85 4.64 -7.79
N THR A 265 -20.13 4.12 -6.79
CA THR A 265 -18.68 4.33 -6.65
C THR A 265 -17.94 3.77 -7.87
N PHE A 266 -18.24 2.56 -8.33
CA PHE A 266 -17.55 1.99 -9.51
C PHE A 266 -17.67 2.90 -10.75
N PHE A 267 -18.88 3.37 -11.07
CA PHE A 267 -19.05 4.26 -12.23
C PHE A 267 -18.44 5.64 -12.01
N HIS A 268 -18.39 6.13 -10.77
CA HIS A 268 -17.66 7.36 -10.41
C HIS A 268 -16.15 7.19 -10.71
N GLU A 269 -15.54 6.10 -10.24
CA GLU A 269 -14.13 5.78 -10.53
C GLU A 269 -13.87 5.58 -12.03
N ALA A 270 -14.79 4.92 -12.75
CA ALA A 270 -14.71 4.81 -14.20
C ALA A 270 -14.78 6.18 -14.90
N GLY A 271 -15.53 7.13 -14.32
CA GLY A 271 -15.58 8.52 -14.74
C GLY A 271 -14.22 9.19 -14.68
N HIS A 272 -13.51 9.04 -13.55
CA HIS A 272 -12.13 9.57 -13.41
C HIS A 272 -11.18 9.05 -14.47
N ILE A 273 -11.25 7.74 -14.81
CA ILE A 273 -10.41 7.16 -15.86
C ILE A 273 -10.70 7.80 -17.24
N LEU A 274 -11.97 8.05 -17.55
CA LEU A 274 -12.40 8.49 -18.88
C LEU A 274 -12.39 10.00 -19.09
N LEU A 275 -12.51 10.78 -18.01
CA LEU A 275 -12.64 12.24 -18.06
C LEU A 275 -11.36 12.96 -17.64
N HIS A 276 -10.50 12.34 -16.83
CA HIS A 276 -9.36 13.01 -16.19
C HIS A 276 -8.01 12.41 -16.60
N GLY A 277 -6.93 13.12 -16.26
CA GLY A 277 -5.58 12.81 -16.74
C GLY A 277 -4.87 11.69 -15.96
N LYS A 278 -3.89 11.04 -16.61
CA LYS A 278 -3.12 9.91 -16.02
C LYS A 278 -2.32 10.22 -14.75
N LYS A 279 -2.03 11.50 -14.49
CA LYS A 279 -1.16 11.92 -13.38
C LYS A 279 -1.92 12.10 -12.07
N ASP A 280 -3.24 12.10 -12.13
CA ASP A 280 -4.08 12.39 -10.98
C ASP A 280 -4.39 11.11 -10.19
N VAL A 281 -4.39 11.23 -8.86
CA VAL A 281 -4.88 10.19 -7.94
C VAL A 281 -6.14 10.74 -7.28
N PHE A 282 -7.26 10.04 -7.51
CA PHE A 282 -8.57 10.38 -6.96
C PHE A 282 -8.94 9.39 -5.88
N ILE A 283 -9.46 9.88 -4.75
CA ILE A 283 -9.84 9.05 -3.61
C ILE A 283 -11.12 9.62 -2.98
N GLU A 284 -12.21 8.87 -3.13
CA GLU A 284 -13.53 9.29 -2.69
C GLU A 284 -13.52 9.68 -1.20
N GLY A 285 -14.08 10.86 -0.90
CA GLY A 285 -14.28 11.36 0.45
C GLY A 285 -13.10 12.17 1.03
N LEU A 286 -12.02 12.41 0.29
CA LEU A 286 -11.01 13.40 0.69
C LEU A 286 -11.44 14.83 0.30
N GLU A 287 -10.80 15.86 0.88
CA GLU A 287 -10.98 17.23 0.37
C GLU A 287 -10.24 17.38 -0.95
N TYR A 288 -10.64 18.32 -1.78
CA TYR A 288 -9.99 18.56 -3.07
C TYR A 288 -9.69 20.03 -3.23
N THR A 289 -8.71 20.36 -4.08
CA THR A 289 -8.56 21.72 -4.61
C THR A 289 -9.81 22.09 -5.41
N ASP A 290 -10.01 23.36 -5.74
CA ASP A 290 -11.17 23.78 -6.54
C ASP A 290 -11.27 23.00 -7.87
N GLU A 291 -10.14 22.80 -8.56
CA GLU A 291 -10.06 21.95 -9.76
C GLU A 291 -10.43 20.49 -9.46
N GLY A 292 -9.99 19.95 -8.33
CA GLY A 292 -10.37 18.59 -7.93
C GLY A 292 -11.85 18.47 -7.58
N LEU A 293 -12.47 19.50 -6.99
CA LEU A 293 -13.91 19.54 -6.72
C LEU A 293 -14.74 19.57 -8.01
N GLU A 294 -14.25 20.22 -9.07
CA GLU A 294 -14.87 20.15 -10.40
C GLU A 294 -14.79 18.73 -10.96
N LYS A 295 -13.61 18.10 -10.90
CA LYS A 295 -13.42 16.71 -11.34
C LYS A 295 -14.31 15.71 -10.59
N GLU A 296 -14.47 15.85 -9.28
CA GLU A 296 -15.39 15.01 -8.48
C GLU A 296 -16.85 15.20 -8.92
N LYS A 297 -17.28 16.44 -9.18
CA LYS A 297 -18.64 16.70 -9.70
C LYS A 297 -18.85 16.05 -11.07
N GLU A 298 -17.86 16.12 -11.95
CA GLU A 298 -17.92 15.46 -13.25
C GLU A 298 -18.02 13.94 -13.13
N ALA A 299 -17.25 13.33 -12.22
CA ALA A 299 -17.32 11.90 -11.93
C ALA A 299 -18.67 11.49 -11.33
N ASP A 300 -19.25 12.30 -10.44
CA ASP A 300 -20.61 12.10 -9.92
C ASP A 300 -21.68 12.16 -11.00
N GLU A 301 -21.63 13.17 -11.88
CA GLU A 301 -22.55 13.29 -13.00
C GLU A 301 -22.38 12.13 -14.00
N PHE A 302 -21.14 11.69 -14.21
CA PHE A 302 -20.85 10.50 -15.00
C PHE A 302 -21.51 9.26 -14.38
N SER A 303 -21.37 9.05 -13.06
CA SER A 303 -21.99 7.94 -12.35
C SER A 303 -23.51 7.98 -12.44
N LYS A 304 -24.12 9.17 -12.24
CA LYS A 304 -25.58 9.36 -12.41
C LYS A 304 -26.03 8.96 -13.80
N LYS A 305 -25.31 9.35 -14.85
CA LYS A 305 -25.65 9.01 -16.24
C LYS A 305 -25.73 7.50 -16.48
N TRP A 306 -24.84 6.72 -15.88
CA TRP A 306 -24.81 5.26 -16.03
C TRP A 306 -25.83 4.54 -15.14
N THR A 307 -25.99 5.02 -13.91
CA THR A 307 -26.84 4.37 -12.90
C THR A 307 -28.32 4.70 -13.05
N LEU A 308 -28.68 5.99 -13.06
CA LEU A 308 -30.05 6.47 -13.19
C LEU A 308 -29.99 7.94 -13.60
N THR A 309 -30.47 8.30 -14.79
CA THR A 309 -30.38 9.69 -15.26
C THR A 309 -31.38 10.59 -14.51
N PRO A 310 -31.13 11.92 -14.40
CA PRO A 310 -32.09 12.84 -13.80
C PRO A 310 -33.48 12.81 -14.45
N LYS A 311 -33.55 12.60 -15.77
CA LYS A 311 -34.83 12.47 -16.50
C LYS A 311 -35.60 11.22 -16.08
N GLN A 312 -34.92 10.08 -15.97
CA GLN A 312 -35.54 8.81 -15.53
C GLN A 312 -36.03 8.91 -14.08
N GLU A 313 -35.26 9.60 -13.25
CA GLU A 313 -35.63 9.88 -11.87
C GLU A 313 -36.88 10.78 -11.77
N GLN A 314 -36.98 11.84 -12.58
CA GLN A 314 -38.19 12.65 -12.68
C GLN A 314 -39.42 11.83 -13.09
N GLU A 315 -39.27 10.91 -14.06
CA GLU A 315 -40.34 9.99 -14.45
C GLU A 315 -40.77 9.06 -13.30
N ILE A 316 -39.82 8.58 -12.49
CA ILE A 316 -40.11 7.77 -11.30
C ILE A 316 -40.87 8.60 -10.25
N MET A 317 -40.43 9.85 -10.03
CA MET A 317 -41.01 10.76 -9.05
C MET A 317 -42.44 11.17 -9.38
N ALA A 318 -42.79 11.25 -10.66
CA ALA A 318 -44.16 11.55 -11.10
C ALA A 318 -45.18 10.46 -10.69
N GLU A 319 -44.71 9.26 -10.32
CA GLU A 319 -45.55 8.14 -9.90
C GLU A 319 -45.56 7.88 -8.39
N PHE A 320 -45.04 8.82 -7.59
CA PHE A 320 -45.00 8.71 -6.14
C PHE A 320 -46.41 8.77 -5.50
N PRO A 321 -46.73 7.97 -4.46
CA PRO A 321 -45.88 7.01 -3.75
C PRO A 321 -45.65 5.72 -4.54
N LEU A 322 -44.43 5.19 -4.46
CA LEU A 322 -44.02 4.01 -5.21
C LEU A 322 -44.21 2.73 -4.39
N THR A 323 -44.74 1.68 -5.02
CA THR A 323 -44.69 0.33 -4.46
C THR A 323 -43.39 -0.38 -4.85
N VAL A 324 -43.03 -1.45 -4.14
CA VAL A 324 -41.86 -2.27 -4.43
C VAL A 324 -41.92 -2.83 -5.87
N GLU A 325 -43.10 -3.21 -6.35
CA GLU A 325 -43.33 -3.70 -7.70
C GLU A 325 -43.06 -2.63 -8.74
N LYS A 326 -43.48 -1.38 -8.48
CA LYS A 326 -43.17 -0.23 -9.35
C LYS A 326 -41.67 0.06 -9.39
N ILE A 327 -40.99 0.05 -8.24
CA ILE A 327 -39.53 0.24 -8.18
C ILE A 327 -38.82 -0.83 -9.03
N LYS A 328 -39.22 -2.11 -8.88
CA LYS A 328 -38.68 -3.22 -9.70
C LYS A 328 -39.02 -3.06 -11.19
N ALA A 329 -40.20 -2.54 -11.53
CA ALA A 329 -40.59 -2.28 -12.92
C ALA A 329 -39.75 -1.16 -13.55
N PHE A 330 -39.54 -0.05 -12.84
CA PHE A 330 -38.65 1.03 -13.28
C PHE A 330 -37.20 0.57 -13.39
N ALA A 331 -36.72 -0.24 -12.46
CA ALA A 331 -35.38 -0.83 -12.52
C ALA A 331 -35.18 -1.63 -13.82
N ARG A 332 -36.15 -2.48 -14.19
CA ARG A 332 -36.14 -3.19 -15.48
C ARG A 332 -36.25 -2.25 -16.69
N LYS A 333 -37.12 -1.24 -16.63
CA LYS A 333 -37.33 -0.26 -17.71
C LYS A 333 -36.05 0.49 -18.07
N TYR A 334 -35.24 0.84 -17.07
CA TYR A 334 -34.03 1.66 -17.26
C TYR A 334 -32.72 0.89 -17.22
N THR A 335 -32.78 -0.44 -17.13
CA THR A 335 -31.61 -1.32 -16.96
C THR A 335 -30.74 -0.82 -15.79
N THR A 336 -31.35 -0.73 -14.61
CA THR A 336 -30.70 -0.32 -13.36
C THR A 336 -31.10 -1.23 -12.20
N LEU A 337 -30.48 -1.03 -11.04
CA LEU A 337 -30.80 -1.78 -9.83
C LEU A 337 -31.96 -1.11 -9.06
N PRO A 338 -32.91 -1.89 -8.52
CA PRO A 338 -33.89 -1.37 -7.57
C PRO A 338 -33.26 -0.63 -6.39
N ALA A 339 -32.09 -1.12 -5.94
CA ALA A 339 -31.26 -0.52 -4.90
C ALA A 339 -30.87 0.93 -5.24
N LEU A 340 -30.48 1.21 -6.49
CA LEU A 340 -30.05 2.55 -6.93
C LEU A 340 -31.21 3.55 -6.90
N ILE A 341 -32.41 3.10 -7.29
CA ILE A 341 -33.62 3.94 -7.23
C ILE A 341 -33.94 4.30 -5.78
N ILE A 342 -34.10 3.30 -4.91
CA ILE A 342 -34.46 3.57 -3.50
C ILE A 342 -33.34 4.29 -2.75
N GLY A 343 -32.08 3.98 -3.02
CA GLY A 343 -30.92 4.64 -2.44
C GLY A 343 -30.91 6.14 -2.76
N ARG A 344 -31.23 6.51 -4.00
CA ARG A 344 -31.29 7.90 -4.41
C ARG A 344 -32.49 8.66 -3.81
N LEU A 345 -33.67 8.06 -3.83
CA LEU A 345 -34.86 8.65 -3.19
C LEU A 345 -34.66 8.85 -1.68
N ALA A 346 -33.99 7.90 -1.02
CA ALA A 346 -33.66 8.01 0.39
C ALA A 346 -32.65 9.11 0.69
N ASN A 347 -31.62 9.29 -0.16
CA ASN A 347 -30.67 10.40 -0.03
C ASN A 347 -31.33 11.78 -0.18
N GLN A 348 -32.48 11.86 -0.85
CA GLN A 348 -33.28 13.09 -0.98
C GLN A 348 -34.32 13.27 0.14
N GLY A 349 -34.38 12.35 1.11
CA GLY A 349 -35.33 12.40 2.21
C GLY A 349 -36.77 12.01 1.84
N LEU A 350 -36.98 11.44 0.65
CA LEU A 350 -38.31 11.06 0.16
C LEU A 350 -38.76 9.68 0.64
N LEU A 351 -37.81 8.80 0.94
CA LEU A 351 -38.02 7.47 1.53
C LEU A 351 -37.02 7.26 2.67
N HIS A 352 -37.31 6.35 3.59
CA HIS A 352 -36.33 6.02 4.62
C HIS A 352 -35.37 4.92 4.14
N HIS A 353 -34.06 5.04 4.45
CA HIS A 353 -33.07 4.02 4.06
C HIS A 353 -33.39 2.61 4.57
N SER A 354 -34.14 2.48 5.68
CA SER A 354 -34.54 1.16 6.17
C SER A 354 -35.46 0.42 5.19
N GLU A 355 -36.25 1.12 4.39
CA GLU A 355 -37.19 0.51 3.44
C GLU A 355 -36.47 -0.35 2.40
N GLY A 356 -35.27 0.04 1.98
CA GLY A 356 -34.46 -0.76 1.06
C GLY A 356 -34.06 -2.12 1.65
N TRP A 357 -33.79 -2.18 2.95
CA TRP A 357 -33.51 -3.45 3.64
C TRP A 357 -34.79 -4.24 3.91
N THR A 358 -35.83 -3.58 4.42
CA THR A 358 -37.12 -4.20 4.74
C THR A 358 -37.74 -4.90 3.52
N HIS A 359 -37.59 -4.31 2.34
CA HIS A 359 -38.14 -4.86 1.10
C HIS A 359 -37.16 -5.69 0.27
N GLY A 360 -35.97 -5.99 0.81
CA GLY A 360 -34.95 -6.81 0.14
C GLY A 360 -34.41 -6.20 -1.16
N LEU A 361 -34.47 -4.87 -1.28
CA LEU A 361 -33.96 -4.12 -2.43
C LEU A 361 -32.45 -3.85 -2.28
N PHE A 362 -32.00 -3.53 -1.07
CA PHE A 362 -30.59 -3.50 -0.72
C PHE A 362 -30.07 -4.91 -0.49
N ARG A 363 -28.93 -5.20 -1.08
CA ARG A 363 -28.20 -6.46 -0.88
C ARG A 363 -26.83 -6.18 -0.32
N LYS A 364 -26.38 -7.11 0.53
CA LYS A 364 -24.98 -7.13 0.96
C LYS A 364 -24.12 -7.68 -0.15
N ILE A 365 -23.20 -6.87 -0.66
CA ILE A 365 -22.18 -7.35 -1.58
C ILE A 365 -21.10 -8.09 -0.80
N SER A 366 -20.87 -9.33 -1.20
CA SER A 366 -19.65 -10.09 -0.90
C SER A 366 -18.82 -10.21 -2.19
N PHE A 367 -17.51 -10.33 -2.04
CA PHE A 367 -16.58 -10.58 -3.14
C PHE A 367 -15.95 -11.97 -3.09
N GLU A 368 -16.45 -12.80 -2.16
CA GLU A 368 -16.09 -14.23 -2.00
C GLU A 368 -16.94 -15.12 -2.90
#